data_AF-A0A5C9DR31-F1
#
_entry.id   AF-A0A5C9DR31-F1
#
_cell.length_a   1.000
_cell.length_b   1.000
_cell.length_c   1.000
_cell.angle_alpha   90.00
_cell.angle_beta   90.00
_cell.angle_gamma   90.00
#
_symmetry.space_group_name_H-M   'P 1'
#
loop_
_entity.id
_entity.type
_entity.pdbx_description
1 polymer ?
#
loop_
_entity_poly.entity_id
_entity_poly.type
_entity_poly.pdbx_seq_one_letter_code
_entity_poly.pdbx_strand_id
1 'polypeptide(L)'
;MDFTAAAPYVAIDMHPTRKEERLDTITFSPHKFLGEHRSSGILILSNALYSLETPDHSGSGTVKWTTPFGTHRYVDSSEAREDGGTHGFLQAIRAALTLKLKESMGIEAIKTREEELKSLFLAEIEGLEEL
;
A
#
# COMPACT_ATOMS: atom_id res chain seq x y z
N MET A 1 -3.96 -3.16 9.32
CA MET A 1 -3.22 -2.12 10.06
C MET A 1 -2.92 -0.95 9.13
N ASP A 2 -3.14 0.30 9.57
CA ASP A 2 -2.73 1.48 8.80
C ASP A 2 -1.22 1.68 8.93
N PHE A 3 -0.55 1.60 7.79
CA PHE A 3 0.89 1.68 7.66
C PHE A 3 1.32 2.95 6.91
N THR A 4 0.41 3.88 6.64
CA THR A 4 0.65 5.04 5.78
C THR A 4 1.84 5.90 6.22
N ALA A 5 2.01 6.10 7.53
CA ALA A 5 3.14 6.86 8.07
C ALA A 5 4.43 6.04 8.15
N ALA A 6 4.34 4.73 8.40
CA ALA A 6 5.50 3.87 8.64
C ALA A 6 6.08 3.27 7.35
N ALA A 7 5.22 2.90 6.40
CA ALA A 7 5.57 2.19 5.18
C ALA A 7 6.71 2.81 4.35
N PRO A 8 6.90 4.14 4.29
CA PRO A 8 8.06 4.73 3.62
C PRO A 8 9.40 4.39 4.30
N TYR A 9 9.39 4.17 5.63
CA TYR A 9 10.58 4.15 6.48
C TYR A 9 10.90 2.78 7.09
N VAL A 10 10.00 1.79 6.99
CA VAL A 10 10.21 0.45 7.58
C VAL A 10 10.04 -0.67 6.57
N ALA A 11 10.54 -1.86 6.89
CA ALA A 11 10.26 -3.05 6.09
C ALA A 11 8.77 -3.39 6.17
N ILE A 12 8.16 -3.71 5.03
CA ILE A 12 6.75 -4.11 4.96
C ILE A 12 6.74 -5.64 4.87
N ASP A 13 6.56 -6.31 6.00
CA ASP A 13 6.40 -7.75 6.09
C ASP A 13 5.09 -8.09 6.80
N MET A 14 4.13 -8.60 6.04
CA MET A 14 2.82 -9.01 6.57
C MET A 14 2.91 -10.32 7.34
N HIS A 15 3.81 -11.23 6.95
CA HIS A 15 3.87 -12.59 7.46
C HIS A 15 5.30 -12.95 7.90
N PRO A 16 5.82 -12.30 8.96
CA PRO A 16 7.10 -12.64 9.54
C PRO A 16 7.11 -14.07 10.11
N THR A 17 8.29 -14.53 10.50
CA THR A 17 8.54 -15.91 10.95
C THR A 17 7.69 -16.27 12.17
N ARG A 18 7.52 -15.33 13.11
CA ARG A 18 6.72 -15.52 14.32
C ARG A 18 5.24 -15.31 13.99
N LYS A 19 4.40 -16.28 14.34
CA LYS A 19 2.99 -16.28 13.97
C LYS A 19 2.22 -15.15 14.65
N GLU A 20 2.64 -14.77 15.85
CA GLU A 20 2.00 -13.73 16.67
C GLU A 20 2.23 -12.32 16.11
N GLU A 21 3.22 -12.14 15.24
CA GLU A 21 3.55 -10.87 14.58
C GLU A 21 2.88 -10.73 13.20
N ARG A 22 2.15 -11.76 12.76
CA ARG A 22 1.47 -11.74 11.46
C ARG A 22 0.29 -10.79 11.46
N LEU A 23 0.17 -10.04 10.38
CA LEU A 23 -0.90 -9.08 10.19
C LEU A 23 -1.95 -9.65 9.24
N ASP A 24 -3.22 -9.43 9.58
CA ASP A 24 -4.35 -9.79 8.73
C ASP A 24 -4.43 -8.91 7.46
N THR A 25 -4.13 -7.62 7.65
CA THR A 25 -4.16 -6.60 6.60
C THR A 25 -3.09 -5.55 6.81
N ILE A 26 -2.61 -4.97 5.71
CA ILE A 26 -1.77 -3.77 5.68
C ILE A 26 -2.39 -2.80 4.69
N THR A 27 -2.53 -1.54 5.07
CA THR A 27 -2.95 -0.47 4.17
C THR A 27 -1.91 0.64 4.17
N PHE A 28 -1.61 1.22 3.01
CA PHE A 28 -0.76 2.41 2.96
C PHE A 28 -1.02 3.24 1.70
N SER A 29 -0.61 4.50 1.77
CA SER A 29 -0.72 5.43 0.66
C SER A 29 0.67 5.70 0.06
N PRO A 30 0.94 5.31 -1.20
CA PRO A 30 2.24 5.55 -1.81
C PRO A 30 2.58 7.05 -1.95
N HIS A 31 1.59 7.96 -1.98
CA HIS A 31 1.83 9.42 -1.99
C HIS A 31 2.52 9.99 -0.74
N LYS A 32 2.78 9.17 0.27
CA LYS A 32 3.61 9.52 1.43
C LYS A 32 5.07 9.09 1.29
N PHE A 33 5.41 8.38 0.22
CA PHE A 33 6.77 7.95 -0.07
C PHE A 33 7.48 9.05 -0.87
N LEU A 34 8.80 9.06 -0.77
CA LEU A 34 9.62 9.99 -1.53
C LEU A 34 9.42 9.79 -3.04
N GLY A 35 9.24 10.88 -3.78
CA GLY A 35 9.17 10.89 -5.25
C GLY A 35 7.81 10.48 -5.83
N GLU A 36 6.82 10.14 -5.01
CA GLU A 36 5.48 9.80 -5.51
C GLU A 36 4.63 11.06 -5.76
N HIS A 37 3.84 11.04 -6.83
CA HIS A 37 2.76 12.00 -7.08
C HIS A 37 1.55 11.31 -7.74
N ARG A 38 0.44 11.25 -7.00
CA ARG A 38 -0.90 10.80 -7.46
C ARG A 38 -0.98 9.32 -7.82
N SER A 39 -0.60 8.44 -6.89
CA SER A 39 -0.85 6.99 -6.94
C SER A 39 -2.17 6.59 -6.26
N SER A 40 -2.65 5.40 -6.57
CA SER A 40 -3.72 4.72 -5.83
C SER A 40 -3.19 4.23 -4.47
N GLY A 41 -4.08 4.12 -3.49
CA GLY A 41 -3.77 3.46 -2.22
C GLY A 41 -3.52 1.96 -2.43
N ILE A 42 -2.80 1.34 -1.50
CA ILE A 42 -2.52 -0.09 -1.51
C ILE A 42 -3.17 -0.73 -0.29
N LEU A 43 -3.95 -1.79 -0.53
CA LEU A 43 -4.45 -2.72 0.48
C LEU A 43 -3.83 -4.09 0.21
N ILE A 44 -3.17 -4.64 1.22
CA ILE A 44 -2.72 -6.02 1.25
C ILE A 44 -3.64 -6.74 2.25
N LEU A 45 -4.18 -7.89 1.86
CA LEU A 45 -5.06 -8.73 2.66
C LEU A 45 -4.54 -10.15 2.68
N SER A 46 -4.56 -10.80 3.84
CA SER A 46 -4.25 -12.22 3.95
C SER A 46 -5.31 -13.07 3.23
N ASN A 47 -4.87 -13.91 2.29
CA ASN A 47 -5.76 -14.82 1.56
C ASN A 47 -6.55 -15.76 2.48
N ALA A 48 -6.06 -16.04 3.70
CA ALA A 48 -6.79 -16.86 4.67
C ALA A 48 -8.10 -16.22 5.14
N LEU A 49 -8.24 -14.90 4.96
CA LEU A 49 -9.41 -14.12 5.37
C LEU A 49 -10.34 -13.77 4.20
N TYR A 50 -9.90 -13.98 2.95
CA TYR A 50 -10.74 -13.72 1.78
C TYR A 50 -11.63 -14.93 1.48
N SER A 51 -12.86 -14.90 1.99
CA SER A 51 -13.85 -15.98 1.82
C SER A 51 -15.05 -15.61 0.95
N LEU A 52 -15.06 -14.40 0.37
CA LEU A 52 -16.19 -13.92 -0.42
C LEU A 52 -16.11 -14.44 -1.86
N GLU A 53 -17.25 -14.86 -2.41
CA GLU A 53 -17.38 -15.27 -3.82
C GLU A 53 -17.83 -14.12 -4.73
N THR A 54 -18.16 -12.96 -4.14
CA THR A 54 -18.70 -11.77 -4.80
C THR A 54 -17.81 -10.56 -4.50
N PRO A 55 -17.65 -9.60 -5.44
CA PRO A 55 -16.92 -8.36 -5.18
C PRO A 55 -17.66 -7.46 -4.19
N ASP A 56 -16.93 -6.58 -3.51
CA ASP A 56 -17.54 -5.49 -2.73
C ASP A 56 -18.24 -4.47 -3.65
N HIS A 57 -17.59 -4.11 -4.76
CA HIS A 57 -18.15 -3.26 -5.81
C HIS A 57 -18.16 -3.98 -7.16
N SER A 58 -19.35 -4.32 -7.67
CA SER A 58 -19.49 -4.89 -9.01
C SER A 58 -19.26 -3.85 -10.10
N GLY A 59 -18.44 -4.16 -11.11
CA GLY A 59 -18.17 -3.27 -12.23
C GLY A 59 -17.70 -4.02 -13.48
N SER A 60 -17.42 -3.29 -14.55
CA SER A 60 -16.79 -3.87 -15.75
C SER A 60 -15.49 -4.59 -15.35
N GLY A 61 -15.27 -5.80 -15.86
CA GLY A 61 -14.06 -6.58 -15.55
C GLY A 61 -14.15 -7.49 -14.31
N THR A 62 -15.12 -7.31 -13.40
CA THR A 62 -15.28 -8.23 -12.25
C THR A 62 -16.09 -9.48 -12.60
N VAL A 63 -16.91 -9.41 -13.65
CA VAL A 63 -17.77 -10.50 -14.13
C VAL A 63 -17.08 -11.30 -15.23
N LYS A 64 -16.97 -12.61 -15.05
CA LYS A 64 -16.40 -13.56 -16.01
C LYS A 64 -17.38 -13.87 -17.15
N TRP A 65 -18.66 -14.08 -16.82
CA TRP A 65 -19.75 -14.24 -17.78
C TRP A 65 -21.11 -14.03 -17.13
N THR A 66 -22.11 -13.72 -17.95
CA THR A 66 -23.53 -13.68 -17.58
C THR A 66 -24.33 -14.57 -18.53
N THR A 67 -25.54 -14.94 -18.12
CA THR A 67 -26.49 -15.68 -18.93
C THR A 67 -27.78 -14.87 -19.10
N PRO A 68 -28.55 -15.09 -20.18
CA PRO A 68 -29.87 -14.47 -20.34
C PRO A 68 -30.88 -14.82 -19.23
N PHE A 69 -30.61 -15.88 -18.46
CA PHE A 69 -31.46 -16.38 -17.38
C PHE A 69 -31.11 -15.79 -16.01
N GLY A 70 -30.29 -14.73 -15.96
CA GLY A 70 -29.94 -14.02 -14.73
C GLY A 70 -28.81 -14.64 -13.92
N THR A 71 -28.23 -15.76 -14.34
CA THR A 71 -27.03 -16.32 -13.69
C THR A 71 -25.77 -15.63 -14.20
N HIS A 72 -24.79 -15.47 -13.32
CA HIS A 72 -23.50 -14.85 -13.63
C HIS A 72 -22.41 -15.47 -12.78
N ARG A 73 -21.16 -15.33 -13.22
CA ARG A 73 -19.98 -15.77 -12.47
C ARG A 73 -18.95 -14.65 -12.46
N TYR A 74 -18.38 -14.39 -11.30
CA TYR A 74 -17.28 -13.44 -11.14
C TYR A 74 -15.93 -14.06 -11.50
N VAL A 75 -14.92 -13.22 -11.73
CA VAL A 75 -13.55 -13.66 -11.97
C VAL A 75 -13.01 -14.44 -10.76
N ASP A 76 -12.18 -15.45 -11.02
CA ASP A 76 -11.72 -16.37 -9.96
C ASP A 76 -10.61 -15.74 -9.08
N SER A 77 -9.81 -14.81 -9.61
CA SER A 77 -8.82 -14.04 -8.82
C SER A 77 -9.52 -13.05 -7.90
N SER A 78 -9.17 -13.09 -6.61
CA SER A 78 -9.67 -12.18 -5.59
C SER A 78 -9.27 -10.73 -5.88
N GLU A 79 -8.04 -10.49 -6.32
CA GLU A 79 -7.54 -9.15 -6.64
C GLU A 79 -8.31 -8.55 -7.83
N ALA A 80 -8.46 -9.31 -8.91
CA ALA A 80 -9.20 -8.87 -10.09
C ALA A 80 -10.71 -8.71 -9.83
N ARG A 81 -11.22 -9.38 -8.79
CA ARG A 81 -12.63 -9.27 -8.39
C ARG A 81 -12.87 -7.95 -7.65
N GLU A 82 -11.98 -7.56 -6.74
CA GLU A 82 -12.10 -6.31 -5.98
C GLU A 82 -11.64 -5.07 -6.75
N ASP A 83 -10.80 -5.26 -7.78
CA ASP A 83 -10.43 -4.19 -8.70
C ASP A 83 -11.43 -4.19 -9.86
N GLY A 84 -12.58 -3.53 -9.70
CA GLY A 84 -13.62 -3.42 -10.73
C GLY A 84 -13.60 -2.08 -11.48
N GLY A 85 -13.89 -2.10 -12.78
CA GLY A 85 -13.99 -0.90 -13.64
C GLY A 85 -12.71 -0.57 -14.41
N THR A 86 -12.58 0.66 -14.89
CA THR A 86 -11.34 1.14 -15.52
C THR A 86 -10.34 1.50 -14.42
N HIS A 87 -9.37 0.64 -14.20
CA HIS A 87 -8.38 0.81 -13.13
C HIS A 87 -7.45 1.99 -13.39
N GLY A 88 -6.92 2.56 -12.31
CA GLY A 88 -5.86 3.55 -12.36
C GLY A 88 -4.53 2.97 -12.80
N PHE A 89 -4.40 2.48 -14.04
CA PHE A 89 -3.21 1.76 -14.52
C PHE A 89 -1.92 2.57 -14.34
N LEU A 90 -1.94 3.87 -14.70
CA LEU A 90 -0.80 4.76 -14.47
C LEU A 90 -0.53 4.98 -12.98
N GLN A 91 -1.58 4.99 -12.15
CA GLN A 91 -1.44 5.14 -10.70
C GLN A 91 -0.78 3.90 -10.08
N ALA A 92 -1.14 2.70 -10.54
CA ALA A 92 -0.51 1.45 -10.14
C ALA A 92 0.97 1.39 -10.57
N ILE A 93 1.29 1.82 -11.80
CA ILE A 93 2.68 1.93 -12.27
C ILE A 93 3.49 2.88 -11.37
N ARG A 94 2.95 4.06 -11.04
CA ARG A 94 3.62 5.03 -10.16
C ARG A 94 3.84 4.46 -8.76
N ALA A 95 2.86 3.76 -8.21
CA ALA A 95 2.98 3.08 -6.92
C ALA A 95 4.11 2.05 -6.95
N ALA A 96 4.17 1.21 -7.99
CA ALA A 96 5.24 0.20 -8.14
C ALA A 96 6.63 0.84 -8.28
N LEU A 97 6.76 1.91 -9.08
CA LEU A 97 8.02 2.64 -9.24
C LEU A 97 8.49 3.29 -7.93
N THR A 98 7.55 3.81 -7.14
CA THR A 98 7.81 4.41 -5.83
C THR A 98 8.32 3.38 -4.82
N LEU A 99 7.71 2.19 -4.79
CA LEU A 99 8.19 1.09 -3.96
C LEU A 99 9.61 0.66 -4.37
N LYS A 100 9.88 0.53 -5.68
CA LYS A 100 11.22 0.24 -6.20
C LYS A 100 12.24 1.32 -5.82
N LEU A 101 11.85 2.59 -5.85
CA LEU A 101 12.72 3.69 -5.43
C LEU A 101 13.10 3.53 -3.96
N LYS A 102 12.12 3.30 -3.08
CA LYS A 102 12.39 3.03 -1.65
C LYS A 102 13.34 1.85 -1.47
N GLU A 103 13.10 0.74 -2.15
CA GLU A 103 13.96 -0.45 -2.10
C GLU A 103 15.40 -0.13 -2.53
N SER A 104 15.56 0.66 -3.61
CA SER A 104 16.88 1.05 -4.13
C SER A 104 17.63 2.01 -3.20
N MET A 105 16.92 2.89 -2.48
CA MET A 105 17.52 3.80 -1.51
C MET A 105 17.97 3.06 -0.25
N GLY A 106 17.22 2.03 0.15
CA GLY A 106 17.46 1.28 1.37
C GLY A 106 16.94 2.01 2.61
N ILE A 107 16.27 1.25 3.49
CA ILE A 107 15.64 1.78 4.70
C ILE A 107 16.67 2.41 5.66
N GLU A 108 17.82 1.77 5.84
CA GLU A 108 18.85 2.29 6.75
C GLU A 108 19.40 3.65 6.28
N ALA A 109 19.62 3.82 4.98
CA ALA A 109 20.10 5.09 4.44
C ALA A 109 19.07 6.22 4.60
N ILE A 110 17.78 5.91 4.38
CA ILE A 110 16.68 6.84 4.64
C ILE A 110 16.68 7.26 6.12
N LYS A 111 16.76 6.28 7.02
CA LYS A 111 16.77 6.52 8.47
C LYS A 111 17.97 7.34 8.92
N THR A 112 19.19 7.01 8.46
CA THR A 112 20.39 7.80 8.77
C THR A 112 20.22 9.25 8.34
N ARG A 113 19.69 9.47 7.12
CA ARG A 113 19.48 10.82 6.61
C ARG A 113 18.42 11.59 7.39
N GLU A 114 17.36 10.93 7.83
CA GLU A 114 16.32 11.53 8.66
C GLU A 114 16.87 11.96 10.02
N GLU A 115 17.67 11.11 10.68
CA GLU A 115 18.32 11.44 11.95
C GLU A 115 19.29 12.63 11.83
N GLU A 116 20.08 12.69 10.75
CA GLU A 116 20.94 13.85 10.45
C GLU A 116 20.13 15.14 10.35
N LEU A 117 19.06 15.14 9.53
CA LEU A 117 18.22 16.32 9.31
C LEU A 117 17.47 16.74 10.57
N LYS A 118 16.94 15.77 11.32
CA LYS A 118 16.27 16.00 12.61
C LYS A 118 17.23 16.64 13.61
N SER A 119 18.46 16.15 13.69
CA SER A 119 19.48 16.70 14.59
C SER A 119 19.82 18.15 14.25
N LEU A 120 20.00 18.46 12.96
CA LEU A 120 20.23 19.83 12.49
C LEU A 120 19.05 20.76 12.82
N PHE A 121 17.83 20.28 12.59
CA PHE A 121 16.61 21.03 12.87
C PHE A 121 16.43 21.32 14.36
N LEU A 122 16.64 20.32 15.23
CA LEU A 122 16.52 20.48 16.67
C LEU A 122 17.59 21.41 17.24
N ALA A 123 18.83 21.30 16.77
CA ALA A 123 19.91 22.20 17.19
C ALA A 123 19.61 23.67 16.87
N GLU A 124 19.00 23.95 15.71
CA GLU A 124 18.58 25.31 15.36
C GLU A 124 17.42 25.79 16.24
N ILE A 125 16.44 24.92 16.52
CA ILE A 125 15.30 25.26 17.39
C ILE A 125 15.75 25.55 18.82
N GLU A 126 16.65 24.76 19.39
CA GLU A 126 17.16 24.97 20.76
C GLU A 126 17.93 26.30 20.89
N GLY A 127 18.45 26.84 19.79
CA GLY A 127 19.10 28.15 19.74
C GLY A 127 18.13 29.34 19.68
N LEU A 128 16.83 29.11 19.49
CA LEU A 128 15.81 30.17 19.49
C LEU A 128 15.37 30.43 20.94
N GLU A 129 15.75 31.58 21.50
CA GLU A 129 15.48 31.98 22.90
C GLU A 129 13.98 32.18 23.23
N GLU A 130 13.04 32.03 22.28
CA GLU A 130 11.60 32.28 22.47
C GLU A 130 10.69 31.15 21.93
N LEU A 131 10.86 29.93 22.44
CA LEU A 131 9.86 28.85 22.36
C LEU A 131 9.55 28.28 23.75
#